data_AF-A0A4P6FG76-F1
#
_entry.id   AF-A0A4P6FG76-F1
#
_cell.length_a   1.000
_cell.length_b   1.000
_cell.length_c   1.000
_cell.angle_alpha   90.00
_cell.angle_beta   90.00
_cell.angle_gamma   90.00
#
_symmetry.space_group_name_H-M   'P 1'
#
loop_
_entity.id
_entity.type
_entity.pdbx_description
1 polymer ?
#
loop_
_entity_poly.entity_id
_entity_poly.type
_entity_poly.pdbx_seq_one_letter_code
_entity_poly.pdbx_strand_id
1 'polypeptide(L)'
;MAEGAAAFGPERVHARADEAGRRIRFWPPRPRLIPSSVTPDGTPAQNEVGLPAEPDVREALDASARDAVARVVGAHPGSPLAWAELADHADSEGRALDAFAYATVAADLAREQLAARGWEPGSSVPWADEPNRAYLRALDAQRRAAVALGLDDRATTVADELAAADPEAPARIASEFTPTQLITIVSPSDAFEPTYVSSEASASTEASVGDPIAAPDAAASNGDD
;
A
#
# COMPACT_ATOMS: atom_id res chain seq x y z
N MET A 1 -23.77 -18.56 60.32
CA MET A 1 -25.01 -19.16 59.78
C MET A 1 -26.02 -18.04 59.55
N ALA A 2 -26.73 -18.12 58.42
CA ALA A 2 -27.98 -17.43 58.05
C ALA A 2 -27.93 -15.96 57.54
N GLU A 3 -28.08 -15.88 56.22
CA GLU A 3 -28.87 -14.99 55.35
C GLU A 3 -29.81 -13.90 55.94
N GLY A 4 -29.99 -12.84 55.13
CA GLY A 4 -31.17 -11.98 55.16
C GLY A 4 -31.10 -10.84 54.12
N ALA A 5 -31.76 -11.04 52.97
CA ALA A 5 -31.84 -10.09 51.85
C ALA A 5 -33.11 -9.20 51.89
N ALA A 6 -33.10 -8.17 51.01
CA ALA A 6 -34.16 -7.24 50.59
C ALA A 6 -34.10 -5.84 51.28
N ALA A 7 -34.28 -4.68 50.63
CA ALA A 7 -35.09 -4.37 49.43
C ALA A 7 -34.83 -2.92 48.90
N PHE A 8 -35.33 -2.64 47.67
CA PHE A 8 -35.59 -1.33 47.02
C PHE A 8 -34.36 -0.43 46.71
N GLY A 9 -34.06 0.07 45.51
CA GLY A 9 -34.77 0.25 44.23
C GLY A 9 -34.29 1.61 43.67
N PRO A 10 -33.62 1.71 42.49
CA PRO A 10 -33.01 2.96 42.06
C PRO A 10 -34.00 3.92 41.37
N GLU A 11 -34.07 5.15 41.88
CA GLU A 11 -34.71 6.30 41.21
C GLU A 11 -34.03 6.60 39.86
N ARG A 12 -34.86 6.81 38.85
CA ARG A 12 -34.47 7.34 37.54
C ARG A 12 -34.27 8.85 37.65
N VAL A 13 -33.17 9.37 37.12
CA VAL A 13 -33.13 10.74 36.60
C VAL A 13 -32.73 10.70 35.13
N HIS A 14 -33.45 11.50 34.37
CA HIS A 14 -33.62 11.48 32.93
C HIS A 14 -32.38 11.87 32.14
N ALA A 15 -32.29 11.19 30.99
CA ALA A 15 -31.65 11.54 29.73
C ALA A 15 -31.28 13.02 29.50
N ARG A 16 -30.09 13.21 28.90
CA ARG A 16 -29.88 14.23 27.88
C ARG A 16 -29.21 13.59 26.67
N ALA A 17 -29.96 13.51 25.57
CA ALA A 17 -29.49 13.28 24.19
C ALA A 17 -28.82 14.59 23.67
N ASP A 18 -28.08 14.70 22.57
CA ASP A 18 -27.87 13.97 21.30
C ASP A 18 -26.37 14.15 20.92
N GLU A 19 -25.73 13.66 19.86
CA GLU A 19 -26.12 13.62 18.45
C GLU A 19 -24.98 12.91 17.66
N ALA A 20 -25.29 12.38 16.47
CA ALA A 20 -24.41 11.67 15.55
C ALA A 20 -24.24 10.15 15.77
N GLY A 21 -25.37 9.44 15.66
CA GLY A 21 -25.45 7.99 15.54
C GLY A 21 -24.80 7.44 14.26
N ARG A 22 -23.48 7.21 14.28
CA ARG A 22 -22.82 6.24 13.40
C ARG A 22 -22.79 4.88 14.07
N ARG A 23 -23.86 4.11 13.88
CA ARG A 23 -23.91 2.69 14.23
C ARG A 23 -22.92 1.94 13.35
N ILE A 24 -21.78 1.56 13.91
CA ILE A 24 -20.94 0.48 13.37
C ILE A 24 -21.85 -0.75 13.31
N ARG A 25 -22.16 -1.23 12.11
CA ARG A 25 -22.95 -2.45 11.93
C ARG A 25 -22.08 -3.64 12.34
N PHE A 26 -22.08 -3.95 13.62
CA PHE A 26 -21.61 -5.24 14.13
C PHE A 26 -22.64 -6.29 13.72
N TRP A 27 -22.28 -7.17 12.78
CA TRP A 27 -23.15 -8.25 12.33
C TRP A 27 -23.20 -9.36 13.39
N PRO A 28 -24.38 -9.77 13.88
CA PRO A 28 -24.47 -10.93 14.77
C PRO A 28 -24.34 -12.23 13.96
N PRO A 29 -23.66 -13.28 14.48
CA PRO A 29 -23.58 -14.57 13.78
C PRO A 29 -24.98 -15.20 13.66
N ARG A 30 -25.35 -15.63 12.44
CA ARG A 30 -26.62 -16.33 12.19
C ARG A 30 -26.55 -17.78 12.68
N PRO A 31 -27.59 -18.32 13.35
CA PRO A 31 -27.63 -19.74 13.73
C PRO A 31 -27.83 -20.65 12.51
N ARG A 32 -27.07 -21.75 12.47
CA ARG A 32 -27.08 -22.77 11.41
C ARG A 32 -28.32 -23.67 11.48
N LEU A 33 -28.95 -23.93 10.35
CA LEU A 33 -29.81 -25.09 10.12
C LEU A 33 -29.04 -26.07 9.24
N ILE A 34 -28.76 -27.27 9.75
CA ILE A 34 -28.08 -28.36 9.04
C ILE A 34 -29.16 -29.26 8.43
N PRO A 35 -29.15 -29.54 7.12
CA PRO A 35 -29.73 -30.78 6.59
C PRO A 35 -28.64 -31.83 6.39
N SER A 36 -28.77 -32.95 7.10
CA SER A 36 -27.90 -34.12 6.98
C SER A 36 -28.27 -34.97 5.78
N SER A 37 -27.34 -35.14 4.84
CA SER A 37 -27.20 -36.37 4.07
C SER A 37 -25.80 -36.42 3.45
N VAL A 38 -24.97 -37.39 3.86
CA VAL A 38 -23.75 -37.75 3.13
C VAL A 38 -23.65 -39.28 3.05
N THR A 39 -23.58 -39.74 1.81
CA THR A 39 -23.24 -41.08 1.34
C THR A 39 -21.78 -41.40 1.68
N PRO A 40 -21.39 -42.64 2.02
CA PRO A 40 -20.00 -42.96 2.28
C PRO A 40 -19.34 -43.45 0.99
N ASP A 41 -18.84 -42.54 0.15
CA ASP A 41 -17.64 -42.77 -0.64
C ASP A 41 -17.13 -41.45 -1.26
N GLY A 42 -15.84 -41.19 -1.11
CA GLY A 42 -15.19 -39.95 -1.54
C GLY A 42 -14.38 -39.32 -0.42
N THR A 43 -13.08 -39.59 -0.40
CA THR A 43 -12.09 -38.80 0.34
C THR A 43 -12.33 -37.31 0.04
N PRO A 44 -12.67 -36.45 1.02
CA PRO A 44 -12.81 -35.03 0.72
C PRO A 44 -11.43 -34.49 0.39
N ALA A 45 -11.22 -34.03 -0.85
CA ALA A 45 -10.21 -33.02 -1.10
C ALA A 45 -10.52 -31.86 -0.15
N GLN A 46 -9.58 -31.51 0.71
CA GLN A 46 -9.78 -30.52 1.75
C GLN A 46 -9.94 -29.14 1.09
N ASN A 47 -11.17 -28.75 0.80
CA ASN A 47 -11.70 -27.40 0.59
C ASN A 47 -10.68 -26.25 0.35
N GLU A 48 -9.88 -26.32 -0.72
CA GLU A 48 -9.06 -25.18 -1.18
C GLU A 48 -10.00 -24.17 -1.87
N VAL A 49 -10.47 -23.19 -1.09
CA VAL A 49 -11.26 -22.08 -1.62
C VAL A 49 -10.30 -21.02 -2.15
N GLY A 50 -10.14 -20.97 -3.47
CA GLY A 50 -9.29 -19.99 -4.15
C GLY A 50 -10.06 -18.91 -4.91
N LEU A 51 -9.36 -17.87 -5.32
CA LEU A 51 -9.89 -16.81 -6.19
C LEU A 51 -10.20 -17.33 -7.62
N PRO A 52 -11.13 -16.70 -8.36
CA PRO A 52 -11.30 -16.97 -9.79
C PRO A 52 -10.03 -16.65 -10.55
N ALA A 53 -9.69 -17.50 -11.51
CA ALA A 53 -8.69 -17.13 -12.49
C ALA A 53 -9.24 -16.00 -13.39
N GLU A 54 -8.44 -14.95 -13.56
CA GLU A 54 -8.74 -13.82 -14.43
C GLU A 54 -7.69 -13.74 -15.56
N PRO A 55 -7.74 -14.66 -16.56
CA PRO A 55 -6.74 -14.70 -17.63
C PRO A 55 -6.77 -13.43 -18.49
N ASP A 56 -7.96 -12.91 -18.81
CA ASP A 56 -8.12 -11.71 -19.63
C ASP A 56 -7.50 -10.47 -18.97
N VAL A 57 -7.65 -10.35 -17.64
CA VAL A 57 -7.05 -9.24 -16.87
C VAL A 57 -5.54 -9.38 -16.85
N ARG A 58 -5.02 -10.60 -16.64
CA ARG A 58 -3.58 -10.87 -16.65
C ARG A 58 -2.97 -10.56 -18.02
N GLU A 59 -3.59 -11.00 -19.10
CA GLU A 59 -3.16 -10.67 -20.46
C GLU A 59 -3.18 -9.16 -20.72
N ALA A 60 -4.22 -8.46 -20.26
CA ALA A 60 -4.31 -7.01 -20.38
C ALA A 60 -3.20 -6.29 -19.59
N LEU A 61 -2.83 -6.78 -18.41
CA LEU A 61 -1.73 -6.26 -17.60
C LEU A 61 -0.37 -6.52 -18.26
N ASP A 62 -0.14 -7.74 -18.75
CA ASP A 62 1.11 -8.14 -19.43
C ASP A 62 1.33 -7.35 -20.73
N ALA A 63 0.25 -7.02 -21.45
CA ALA A 63 0.29 -6.19 -22.65
C ALA A 63 0.39 -4.68 -22.37
N SER A 64 0.19 -4.26 -21.12
CA SER A 64 0.13 -2.85 -20.73
C SER A 64 1.49 -2.32 -20.27
N ALA A 65 1.82 -1.10 -20.69
CA ALA A 65 2.88 -0.33 -20.04
C ALA A 65 2.45 0.06 -18.61
N ARG A 66 3.41 0.39 -17.74
CA ARG A 66 3.14 0.72 -16.31
C ARG A 66 2.09 1.84 -16.15
N ASP A 67 2.20 2.87 -16.97
CA ASP A 67 1.32 4.04 -17.04
C ASP A 67 -0.08 3.73 -17.60
N ALA A 68 -0.30 2.53 -18.15
CA ALA A 68 -1.59 2.08 -18.66
C ALA A 68 -2.41 1.26 -17.65
N VAL A 69 -1.84 0.86 -16.51
CA VAL A 69 -2.49 -0.05 -15.54
C VAL A 69 -3.78 0.54 -14.97
N ALA A 70 -3.85 1.86 -14.76
CA ALA A 70 -5.08 2.54 -14.35
C ALA A 70 -6.23 2.36 -15.38
N ARG A 71 -5.92 2.24 -16.68
CA ARG A 71 -6.94 1.94 -17.71
C ARG A 71 -7.43 0.51 -17.60
N VAL A 72 -6.56 -0.44 -17.26
CA VAL A 72 -6.95 -1.84 -17.02
C VAL A 72 -7.89 -1.93 -15.82
N VAL A 73 -7.59 -1.23 -14.73
CA VAL A 73 -8.51 -1.11 -13.58
C VAL A 73 -9.85 -0.48 -14.00
N GLY A 74 -9.84 0.57 -14.83
CA GLY A 74 -11.07 1.16 -15.36
C GLY A 74 -11.92 0.20 -16.21
N ALA A 75 -11.28 -0.72 -16.94
CA ALA A 75 -11.96 -1.76 -17.71
C ALA A 75 -12.42 -2.95 -16.84
N HIS A 76 -11.70 -3.25 -15.75
CA HIS A 76 -11.94 -4.39 -14.86
C HIS A 76 -12.02 -3.96 -13.39
N PRO A 77 -12.99 -3.10 -13.00
CA PRO A 77 -13.03 -2.51 -11.66
C PRO A 77 -13.28 -3.51 -10.53
N GLY A 78 -13.81 -4.70 -10.84
CA GLY A 78 -14.03 -5.78 -9.88
C GLY A 78 -12.85 -6.75 -9.72
N SER A 79 -11.75 -6.57 -10.45
CA SER A 79 -10.60 -7.47 -10.42
C SER A 79 -9.63 -7.10 -9.31
N PRO A 80 -9.47 -7.93 -8.26
CA PRO A 80 -8.47 -7.67 -7.22
C PRO A 80 -7.05 -7.68 -7.80
N LEU A 81 -6.79 -8.45 -8.87
CA LEU A 81 -5.49 -8.49 -9.54
C LEU A 81 -5.11 -7.14 -10.13
N ALA A 82 -6.03 -6.49 -10.86
CA ALA A 82 -5.77 -5.18 -11.47
C ALA A 82 -5.46 -4.10 -10.42
N TRP A 83 -6.20 -4.12 -9.29
CA TRP A 83 -5.95 -3.21 -8.17
C TRP A 83 -4.64 -3.48 -7.44
N ALA A 84 -4.25 -4.76 -7.29
CA ALA A 84 -2.97 -5.13 -6.68
C ALA A 84 -1.78 -4.64 -7.51
N GLU A 85 -1.82 -4.80 -8.85
CA GLU A 85 -0.78 -4.23 -9.73
C GLU A 85 -0.74 -2.71 -9.64
N LEU A 86 -1.90 -2.04 -9.64
CA LEU A 86 -1.95 -0.59 -9.51
C LEU A 86 -1.32 -0.12 -8.18
N ALA A 87 -1.52 -0.87 -7.09
CA ALA A 87 -0.90 -0.59 -5.81
C ALA A 87 0.63 -0.74 -5.86
N ASP A 88 1.14 -1.81 -6.47
CA ASP A 88 2.58 -2.02 -6.64
C ASP A 88 3.23 -0.94 -7.53
N HIS A 89 2.52 -0.48 -8.57
CA HIS A 89 2.97 0.65 -9.38
C HIS A 89 3.05 1.95 -8.58
N ALA A 90 2.01 2.28 -7.82
CA ALA A 90 2.01 3.46 -6.96
C ALA A 90 3.13 3.41 -5.91
N ASP A 91 3.39 2.24 -5.32
CA ASP A 91 4.49 2.05 -4.37
C ASP A 91 5.85 2.28 -5.04
N SER A 92 6.03 1.76 -6.26
CA SER A 92 7.27 1.97 -7.03
C SER A 92 7.53 3.43 -7.41
N GLU A 93 6.49 4.26 -7.45
CA GLU A 93 6.56 5.71 -7.67
C GLU A 93 6.73 6.50 -6.36
N GLY A 94 6.80 5.82 -5.21
CA GLY A 94 6.87 6.44 -3.88
C GLY A 94 5.55 7.07 -3.42
N ARG A 95 4.42 6.75 -4.06
CA ARG A 95 3.09 7.26 -3.74
C ARG A 95 2.43 6.39 -2.66
N ALA A 96 2.98 6.42 -1.46
CA ALA A 96 2.55 5.54 -0.35
C ALA A 96 1.05 5.65 -0.01
N LEU A 97 0.46 6.85 -0.07
CA LEU A 97 -0.98 7.05 0.16
C LEU A 97 -1.83 6.31 -0.88
N ASP A 98 -1.43 6.40 -2.15
CA ASP A 98 -2.15 5.78 -3.26
C ASP A 98 -1.98 4.27 -3.24
N ALA A 99 -0.76 3.79 -3.01
CA ALA A 99 -0.47 2.37 -2.82
C ALA A 99 -1.33 1.77 -1.70
N PHE A 100 -1.42 2.45 -0.56
CA PHE A 100 -2.28 2.00 0.56
C PHE A 100 -3.76 1.95 0.16
N ALA A 101 -4.26 2.97 -0.52
CA ALA A 101 -5.66 3.03 -0.97
C ALA A 101 -5.98 1.91 -1.97
N TYR A 102 -5.15 1.72 -2.99
CA TYR A 102 -5.35 0.70 -4.01
C TYR A 102 -5.23 -0.71 -3.45
N ALA A 103 -4.24 -0.97 -2.58
CA ALA A 103 -4.06 -2.26 -1.93
C ALA A 103 -5.24 -2.62 -1.02
N THR A 104 -5.82 -1.62 -0.34
CA THR A 104 -7.04 -1.82 0.47
C THR A 104 -8.21 -2.30 -0.38
N VAL A 105 -8.45 -1.64 -1.53
CA VAL A 105 -9.52 -2.04 -2.47
C VAL A 105 -9.27 -3.45 -3.02
N ALA A 106 -8.04 -3.77 -3.40
CA ALA A 106 -7.67 -5.10 -3.88
C ALA A 106 -7.96 -6.19 -2.83
N ALA A 107 -7.56 -5.96 -1.58
CA ALA A 107 -7.78 -6.89 -0.48
C ALA A 107 -9.27 -7.06 -0.15
N ASP A 108 -10.05 -5.98 -0.16
CA ASP A 108 -11.50 -6.02 0.07
C ASP A 108 -12.22 -6.84 -1.01
N LEU A 109 -11.95 -6.56 -2.28
CA LEU A 109 -12.51 -7.33 -3.41
C LEU A 109 -12.12 -8.81 -3.36
N ALA A 110 -10.86 -9.11 -3.03
CA ALA A 110 -10.41 -10.49 -2.90
C ALA A 110 -11.15 -11.23 -1.78
N ARG A 111 -11.32 -10.61 -0.60
CA ARG A 111 -12.09 -11.21 0.50
C ARG A 111 -13.56 -11.41 0.13
N GLU A 112 -14.16 -10.48 -0.60
CA GLU A 112 -15.54 -10.63 -1.09
C GLU A 112 -15.66 -11.83 -2.05
N GLN A 113 -14.73 -11.99 -2.99
CA GLN A 113 -14.72 -13.11 -3.93
C GLN A 113 -14.44 -14.46 -3.26
N LEU A 114 -13.55 -14.48 -2.26
CA LEU A 114 -13.28 -15.66 -1.44
C LEU A 114 -14.51 -16.03 -0.59
N ALA A 115 -15.13 -15.06 0.08
CA ALA A 115 -16.32 -15.27 0.88
C ALA A 115 -17.49 -15.81 0.05
N ALA A 116 -17.66 -15.34 -1.19
CA ALA A 116 -18.66 -15.85 -2.12
C ALA A 116 -18.45 -17.35 -2.46
N ARG A 117 -17.25 -17.89 -2.22
CA ARG A 117 -16.89 -19.29 -2.45
C ARG A 117 -16.78 -20.11 -1.16
N GLY A 118 -17.22 -19.56 -0.03
CA GLY A 118 -17.26 -20.26 1.26
C GLY A 118 -15.96 -20.18 2.06
N TRP A 119 -15.07 -19.24 1.73
CA TRP A 119 -13.93 -18.90 2.59
C TRP A 119 -14.41 -18.09 3.79
N GLU A 120 -13.87 -18.41 4.96
CA GLU A 120 -14.09 -17.64 6.19
C GLU A 120 -12.81 -16.87 6.55
N PRO A 121 -12.90 -15.66 7.11
CA PRO A 121 -11.74 -14.90 7.55
C PRO A 121 -10.81 -15.71 8.46
N GLY A 122 -9.53 -15.77 8.09
CA GLY A 122 -8.50 -16.56 8.78
C GLY A 122 -8.35 -18.00 8.30
N SER A 123 -9.10 -18.42 7.27
CA SER A 123 -8.84 -19.70 6.59
C SER A 123 -7.61 -19.58 5.67
N SER A 124 -6.88 -20.68 5.50
CA SER A 124 -5.68 -20.74 4.64
C SER A 124 -6.00 -20.35 3.19
N VAL A 125 -5.10 -19.60 2.56
CA VAL A 125 -5.16 -19.20 1.15
C VAL A 125 -3.76 -19.42 0.56
N PRO A 126 -3.48 -20.58 -0.04
CA PRO A 126 -2.13 -20.96 -0.41
C PRO A 126 -1.60 -20.13 -1.59
N TRP A 127 -0.32 -19.76 -1.52
CA TRP A 127 0.44 -19.07 -2.57
C TRP A 127 0.62 -19.91 -3.84
N ALA A 128 0.55 -21.23 -3.72
CA ALA A 128 0.69 -22.18 -4.82
C ALA A 128 -0.34 -21.91 -5.94
N ASP A 129 -1.54 -21.47 -5.56
CA ASP A 129 -2.58 -21.08 -6.49
C ASP A 129 -2.32 -19.68 -7.03
N GLU A 130 -2.05 -19.60 -8.33
CA GLU A 130 -1.79 -18.35 -9.04
C GLU A 130 -2.90 -17.28 -8.85
N PRO A 131 -4.22 -17.61 -8.85
CA PRO A 131 -5.25 -16.62 -8.56
C PRO A 131 -5.17 -16.01 -7.16
N ASN A 132 -4.73 -16.79 -6.16
CA ASN A 132 -4.65 -16.35 -4.76
C ASN A 132 -3.55 -15.31 -4.54
N ARG A 133 -2.57 -15.25 -5.43
CA ARG A 133 -1.46 -14.28 -5.34
C ARG A 133 -1.95 -12.85 -5.37
N ALA A 134 -3.07 -12.55 -6.03
CA ALA A 134 -3.66 -11.20 -6.02
C ALA A 134 -4.00 -10.74 -4.59
N TYR A 135 -4.59 -11.61 -3.78
CA TYR A 135 -4.89 -11.33 -2.38
C TYR A 135 -3.63 -11.17 -1.54
N LEU A 136 -2.70 -12.12 -1.64
CA LEU A 136 -1.48 -12.14 -0.84
C LEU A 136 -0.57 -10.94 -1.17
N ARG A 137 -0.45 -10.57 -2.46
CA ARG A 137 0.26 -9.36 -2.91
C ARG A 137 -0.43 -8.08 -2.42
N ALA A 138 -1.76 -8.01 -2.47
CA ALA A 138 -2.49 -6.86 -1.95
C ALA A 138 -2.24 -6.65 -0.44
N LEU A 139 -2.21 -7.72 0.37
CA LEU A 139 -1.87 -7.62 1.78
C LEU A 139 -0.44 -7.13 1.99
N ASP A 140 0.54 -7.67 1.26
CA ASP A 140 1.92 -7.20 1.40
C ASP A 140 2.10 -5.74 0.96
N ALA A 141 1.48 -5.33 -0.14
CA ALA A 141 1.46 -3.92 -0.59
C ALA A 141 0.81 -3.00 0.45
N GLN A 142 -0.32 -3.42 1.03
CA GLN A 142 -1.00 -2.67 2.07
C GLN A 142 -0.12 -2.55 3.33
N ARG A 143 0.57 -3.63 3.72
CA ARG A 143 1.51 -3.65 4.84
C ARG A 143 2.69 -2.70 4.60
N ARG A 144 3.34 -2.76 3.43
CA ARG A 144 4.46 -1.87 3.06
C ARG A 144 4.04 -0.41 3.08
N ALA A 145 2.91 -0.09 2.45
CA ALA A 145 2.39 1.27 2.42
C ALA A 145 1.96 1.77 3.81
N ALA A 146 1.38 0.91 4.65
CA ALA A 146 1.05 1.25 6.03
C ALA A 146 2.30 1.63 6.85
N VAL A 147 3.40 0.87 6.70
CA VAL A 147 4.69 1.21 7.33
C VAL A 147 5.19 2.57 6.84
N ALA A 148 5.15 2.82 5.54
CA ALA A 148 5.59 4.10 4.96
C ALA A 148 4.76 5.30 5.47
N LEU A 149 3.49 5.09 5.81
CA LEU A 149 2.58 6.09 6.37
C LEU A 149 2.64 6.23 7.90
N GLY A 150 3.41 5.38 8.60
CA GLY A 150 3.46 5.35 10.07
C GLY A 150 2.22 4.75 10.73
N LEU A 151 1.50 3.86 10.04
CA LEU A 151 0.32 3.15 10.53
C LEU A 151 0.70 1.77 11.10
N ASP A 152 1.51 1.75 12.15
CA ASP A 152 2.15 0.53 12.68
C ASP A 152 1.16 -0.57 13.11
N ASP A 153 0.06 -0.20 13.77
CA ASP A 153 -0.99 -1.14 14.18
C ASP A 153 -1.64 -1.81 12.97
N ARG A 154 -1.83 -1.04 11.89
CA ARG A 154 -2.40 -1.55 10.64
C ARG A 154 -1.41 -2.47 9.94
N ALA A 155 -0.14 -2.08 9.88
CA ALA A 155 0.91 -2.90 9.31
C ALA A 155 1.02 -4.25 10.03
N THR A 156 0.99 -4.26 11.36
CA THR A 156 1.01 -5.49 12.18
C THR A 156 -0.21 -6.36 11.89
N THR A 157 -1.41 -5.79 11.93
CA THR A 157 -2.66 -6.54 11.67
C THR A 157 -2.65 -7.20 10.28
N VAL A 158 -2.21 -6.48 9.27
CA VAL A 158 -2.14 -6.99 7.89
C VAL A 158 -1.03 -8.04 7.73
N ALA A 159 0.08 -7.89 8.44
CA ALA A 159 1.14 -8.89 8.47
C ALA A 159 0.66 -10.21 9.11
N ASP A 160 -0.10 -10.13 10.20
CA ASP A 160 -0.70 -11.28 10.86
C ASP A 160 -1.72 -11.97 9.96
N GLU A 161 -2.56 -11.20 9.25
CA GLU A 161 -3.52 -11.73 8.26
C GLU A 161 -2.80 -12.47 7.13
N LEU A 162 -1.71 -11.89 6.60
CA LEU A 162 -0.90 -12.50 5.54
C LEU A 162 -0.24 -13.80 6.02
N ALA A 163 0.39 -13.80 7.20
CA ALA A 163 1.05 -14.98 7.76
C ALA A 163 0.05 -16.10 8.13
N ALA A 164 -1.17 -15.73 8.55
CA ALA A 164 -2.25 -16.69 8.79
C ALA A 164 -2.80 -17.29 7.50
N ALA A 165 -2.84 -16.51 6.41
CA ALA A 165 -3.27 -16.99 5.10
C ALA A 165 -2.26 -17.96 4.49
N ASP A 166 -0.97 -17.58 4.47
CA ASP A 166 0.14 -18.45 4.07
C ASP A 166 1.47 -17.96 4.69
N PRO A 167 2.15 -18.78 5.52
CA PRO A 167 3.40 -18.38 6.18
C PRO A 167 4.59 -18.24 5.22
N GLU A 168 4.58 -18.87 4.04
CA GLU A 168 5.64 -18.73 3.03
C GLU A 168 5.44 -17.49 2.15
N ALA A 169 4.21 -16.99 2.04
CA ALA A 169 3.87 -15.89 1.13
C ALA A 169 4.73 -14.63 1.32
N PRO A 170 5.01 -14.12 2.54
CA PRO A 170 5.86 -12.93 2.71
C PRO A 170 7.25 -13.11 2.08
N ALA A 171 7.87 -14.28 2.26
CA ALA A 171 9.19 -14.56 1.72
C ALA A 171 9.16 -14.74 0.20
N ARG A 172 8.12 -15.37 -0.34
CA ARG A 172 7.93 -15.52 -1.79
C ARG A 172 7.67 -14.19 -2.48
N ILE A 173 6.79 -13.36 -1.93
CA ILE A 173 6.53 -12.00 -2.42
C ILE A 173 7.82 -11.20 -2.42
N ALA A 174 8.57 -11.26 -1.32
CA ALA A 174 9.85 -10.55 -1.22
C ALA A 174 10.83 -10.96 -2.34
N SER A 175 10.86 -12.24 -2.71
CA SER A 175 11.74 -12.77 -3.76
C SER A 175 11.23 -12.52 -5.19
N GLU A 176 9.92 -12.63 -5.42
CA GLU A 176 9.33 -12.68 -6.77
C GLU A 176 8.78 -11.32 -7.22
N PHE A 177 8.29 -10.51 -6.28
CA PHE A 177 7.47 -9.33 -6.57
C PHE A 177 7.94 -8.06 -5.88
N THR A 178 9.01 -8.09 -5.08
CA THR A 178 9.64 -6.83 -4.64
C THR A 178 10.10 -6.09 -5.88
N PRO A 179 9.55 -4.89 -6.20
CA PRO A 179 10.18 -4.01 -7.17
C PRO A 179 11.48 -3.57 -6.51
N THR A 180 12.52 -4.37 -6.73
CA THR A 180 13.84 -4.15 -6.19
C THR A 180 14.29 -2.79 -6.68
N GLN A 181 14.31 -1.86 -5.73
CA GLN A 181 15.26 -0.78 -5.54
C GLN A 181 15.86 -0.24 -6.83
N LEU A 182 15.62 1.07 -7.05
CA LEU A 182 16.43 1.90 -7.92
C LEU A 182 17.91 1.54 -7.78
N ILE A 183 18.41 0.67 -8.66
CA ILE A 183 19.80 0.69 -9.07
C ILE A 183 19.91 2.02 -9.81
N THR A 184 20.21 3.07 -9.06
CA THR A 184 20.73 4.29 -9.65
C THR A 184 22.04 3.89 -10.29
N ILE A 185 22.02 3.66 -11.60
CA ILE A 185 23.25 3.58 -12.38
C ILE A 185 23.81 5.00 -12.37
N VAL A 186 24.61 5.33 -11.35
CA VAL A 186 25.48 6.50 -11.42
C VAL A 186 26.40 6.23 -12.60
N SER A 187 26.21 6.98 -13.68
CA SER A 187 27.11 6.88 -14.83
C SER A 187 28.50 7.29 -14.38
N PRO A 188 29.58 6.59 -14.79
CA PRO A 188 30.95 6.93 -14.37
C PRO A 188 31.35 8.36 -14.76
N SER A 189 30.64 8.99 -15.69
CA SER A 189 30.84 10.38 -16.10
C SER A 189 30.49 11.41 -15.02
N ASP A 190 29.59 11.10 -14.08
CA ASP A 190 29.22 11.99 -12.97
C ASP A 190 30.15 11.84 -11.74
N ALA A 191 31.02 10.82 -11.73
CA ALA A 191 31.93 10.53 -10.62
C ALA A 191 33.34 11.14 -10.78
N PHE A 192 33.63 11.75 -11.93
CA PHE A 192 34.90 12.40 -12.21
C PHE A 192 34.71 13.91 -12.40
N GLU A 193 34.58 14.64 -11.30
CA GLU A 193 35.08 16.00 -11.25
C GLU A 193 36.61 15.89 -11.12
N PRO A 194 37.41 16.18 -12.18
CA PRO A 194 38.84 16.31 -11.99
C PRO A 194 39.07 17.58 -11.18
N THR A 195 39.36 17.43 -9.87
CA THR A 195 40.01 18.46 -9.08
C THR A 195 41.36 18.76 -9.73
N TYR A 196 41.38 19.71 -10.66
CA TYR A 196 42.62 20.22 -11.22
C TYR A 196 43.28 21.09 -10.15
N VAL A 197 44.10 20.47 -9.32
CA VAL A 197 45.00 21.17 -8.41
C VAL A 197 46.03 21.86 -9.29
N SER A 198 45.81 23.14 -9.59
CA SER A 198 46.82 23.98 -10.23
C SER A 198 47.91 24.25 -9.21
N SER A 199 49.06 23.58 -9.37
CA SER A 199 50.26 23.84 -8.60
C SER A 199 50.85 25.20 -8.98
N GLU A 200 51.24 25.94 -7.96
CA GLU A 200 51.85 27.26 -8.01
C GLU A 200 53.15 27.27 -8.83
N ALA A 201 53.32 28.28 -9.68
CA ALA A 201 54.63 28.72 -10.16
C ALA A 201 54.71 30.24 -10.06
N SER A 202 55.38 30.69 -9.01
CA SER A 202 55.75 32.07 -8.75
C SER A 202 56.64 32.65 -9.85
N ALA A 203 56.33 33.87 -10.29
CA ALA A 203 57.32 34.80 -10.81
C ALA A 203 56.89 36.23 -10.47
N SER A 204 57.50 36.78 -9.43
CA SER A 204 57.46 38.20 -9.08
C SER A 204 58.26 39.02 -10.09
N THR A 205 57.73 40.16 -10.55
CA THR A 205 58.54 41.32 -10.95
C THR A 205 57.71 42.58 -10.71
N GLU A 206 58.33 43.51 -9.99
CA GLU A 206 57.77 44.75 -9.46
C GLU A 206 57.60 45.88 -10.49
N ALA A 207 56.66 46.78 -10.14
CA ALA A 207 56.64 48.24 -10.30
C ALA A 207 56.40 48.88 -11.69
N SER A 208 55.34 49.71 -11.78
CA SER A 208 55.46 51.18 -11.60
C SER A 208 54.29 51.98 -12.21
N VAL A 209 53.65 52.80 -11.35
CA VAL A 209 53.08 54.16 -11.57
C VAL A 209 51.80 54.37 -12.42
N GLY A 210 50.81 55.03 -11.81
CA GLY A 210 49.79 55.85 -12.50
C GLY A 210 48.46 56.01 -11.73
N ASP A 211 48.26 57.18 -11.11
CA ASP A 211 47.12 57.63 -10.27
C ASP A 211 45.68 57.53 -10.87
N PRO A 212 44.62 57.69 -10.05
CA PRO A 212 43.22 57.43 -10.37
C PRO A 212 42.47 58.68 -10.86
N ILE A 213 41.44 58.50 -11.70
CA ILE A 213 40.42 59.53 -11.94
C ILE A 213 39.01 58.89 -11.94
N ALA A 214 38.20 59.34 -10.96
CA ALA A 214 36.78 59.74 -10.98
C ALA A 214 35.89 59.24 -12.13
N ALA A 215 34.58 59.01 -12.01
CA ALA A 215 33.55 59.15 -10.98
C ALA A 215 32.25 58.56 -11.63
N PRO A 216 31.16 58.36 -10.88
CA PRO A 216 29.96 57.66 -11.35
C PRO A 216 29.00 58.62 -12.05
N ASP A 217 28.35 58.17 -13.13
CA ASP A 217 27.17 58.87 -13.64
C ASP A 217 25.91 58.08 -13.33
N ALA A 218 25.18 58.62 -12.35
CA ALA A 218 23.76 58.41 -12.16
C ALA A 218 23.10 59.80 -12.19
N ALA A 219 22.26 60.04 -13.20
CA ALA A 219 21.15 61.01 -13.19
C ALA A 219 20.31 60.74 -14.45
N ALA A 220 19.08 60.24 -14.35
CA ALA A 220 17.86 61.00 -14.01
C ALA A 220 17.62 62.18 -14.97
N SER A 221 16.58 62.05 -15.80
CA SER A 221 15.81 63.21 -16.27
C SER A 221 14.35 62.82 -16.48
N ASN A 222 13.48 63.54 -15.79
CA ASN A 222 12.02 63.58 -15.89
C ASN A 222 11.61 64.82 -16.72
N GLY A 223 10.45 64.75 -17.37
CA GLY A 223 9.67 65.90 -17.91
C GLY A 223 10.06 66.32 -19.32
N ASP A 224 9.22 66.92 -20.16
CA ASP A 224 7.83 67.40 -20.13
C ASP A 224 7.56 67.85 -21.58
N ASP A 225 6.43 67.46 -22.19
CA ASP A 225 5.58 68.26 -23.14
C ASP A 225 4.43 67.38 -23.66
#